data_AF-A0A5C4NR63-F1
#
_entry.id   AF-A0A5C4NR63-F1
#
_cell.length_a   1.000
_cell.length_b   1.000
_cell.length_c   1.000
_cell.angle_alpha   90.00
_cell.angle_beta   90.00
_cell.angle_gamma   90.00
#
_symmetry.space_group_name_H-M   'P 1'
#
loop_
_entity.id
_entity.type
_entity.pdbx_description
1 polymer ?
#
loop_
_entity_poly.entity_id
_entity_poly.type
_entity_poly.pdbx_seq_one_letter_code
_entity_poly.pdbx_strand_id
1 'polypeptide(L)' 'MNATPSSTMSEFATTEAAETYEQWFRAKVLASLNDDRPTASHETVMAQLRKIVTPQTDGHAADSMEG' A
#
# COMPACT_ATOMS: atom_id res chain seq x y z
N MET A 1 -5.47 21.80 -23.30
CA MET A 1 -6.32 20.68 -22.88
C MET A 1 -5.64 19.41 -23.38
N ASN A 2 -4.99 18.63 -22.51
CA ASN A 2 -4.26 17.43 -22.93
C ASN A 2 -5.09 16.20 -22.57
N ALA A 3 -5.63 15.53 -23.58
CA ALA A 3 -6.37 14.29 -23.43
C ALA A 3 -5.54 13.16 -24.07
N THR A 4 -5.20 12.15 -23.27
CA THR A 4 -4.94 10.80 -23.77
C THR A 4 -5.67 9.82 -22.85
N PRO A 5 -6.97 9.60 -23.06
CA PRO A 5 -7.68 8.50 -22.41
C PRO A 5 -7.31 7.17 -23.10
N SER A 6 -7.29 6.11 -22.28
CA SER A 6 -7.12 4.68 -22.60
C SER A 6 -5.70 4.11 -22.59
N SER A 7 -5.29 3.64 -21.42
CA SER A 7 -4.73 2.28 -21.31
C SER A 7 -5.83 1.36 -20.77
N THR A 8 -6.81 1.00 -21.60
CA THR A 8 -7.86 0.01 -21.25
C THR A 8 -7.42 -1.42 -21.54
N MET A 9 -6.11 -1.71 -21.42
CA MET A 9 -5.63 -3.09 -21.42
C MET A 9 -5.76 -3.59 -19.99
N SER A 10 -6.59 -4.61 -19.77
CA SER A 10 -6.68 -5.29 -18.48
C SER A 10 -5.29 -5.77 -18.06
N GLU A 11 -4.86 -5.45 -16.84
CA GLU A 11 -3.59 -5.96 -16.26
C GLU A 11 -3.64 -7.47 -15.99
N PHE A 12 -4.84 -8.07 -16.04
CA PHE A 12 -5.05 -9.48 -15.75
C PHE A 12 -4.91 -10.36 -17.00
N ALA A 13 -4.20 -11.47 -16.84
CA ALA A 13 -4.01 -12.47 -17.89
C ALA A 13 -5.32 -13.19 -18.30
N THR A 14 -6.33 -13.21 -17.42
CA THR A 14 -7.63 -13.86 -17.67
C THR A 14 -8.78 -13.01 -17.15
N THR A 15 -9.95 -13.17 -17.77
CA THR A 15 -11.19 -12.52 -17.34
C THR A 15 -11.61 -12.96 -15.94
N GLU A 16 -11.47 -14.24 -15.61
CA GLU A 16 -11.79 -14.78 -14.28
C GLU A 16 -10.95 -14.13 -13.16
N ALA A 17 -9.64 -13.92 -13.41
CA ALA A 17 -8.78 -13.23 -12.46
C ALA A 17 -9.19 -11.75 -12.29
N ALA A 18 -9.60 -11.09 -13.38
CA ALA A 18 -10.09 -9.72 -13.34
C ALA A 18 -11.40 -9.61 -12.53
N GLU A 19 -12.34 -10.53 -12.75
CA GLU A 19 -13.63 -10.54 -12.03
C GLU A 19 -13.45 -10.84 -10.54
N THR A 20 -12.56 -11.78 -10.20
CA THR A 20 -12.23 -12.09 -8.80
C THR A 20 -11.59 -10.88 -8.12
N TYR A 21 -10.66 -10.21 -8.79
CA TYR A 21 -10.03 -9.00 -8.27
C TYR A 21 -11.05 -7.86 -8.13
N GLU A 22 -11.93 -7.68 -9.11
CA GLU A 22 -12.96 -6.64 -9.07
C GLU A 22 -13.91 -6.83 -7.89
N GLN A 23 -14.36 -8.07 -7.64
CA GLN A 23 -15.22 -8.39 -6.49
C GLN A 23 -14.54 -8.05 -5.16
N TRP A 24 -13.29 -8.49 -4.98
CA TRP A 24 -12.49 -8.15 -3.80
C TRP A 24 -12.27 -6.64 -3.66
N PHE A 25 -11.95 -5.97 -4.77
CA PHE A 25 -11.66 -4.53 -4.78
C PHE A 25 -12.89 -3.72 -4.38
N ARG A 26 -14.06 -4.03 -4.95
CA ARG A 26 -15.33 -3.40 -4.59
C ARG A 26 -15.66 -3.64 -3.11
N ALA A 27 -15.49 -4.86 -2.61
CA ALA A 27 -15.70 -5.17 -1.19
C ALA A 27 -14.77 -4.36 -0.27
N LYS A 28 -13.49 -4.24 -0.64
CA LYS A 28 -12.50 -3.46 0.10
C LYS A 28 -12.82 -1.96 0.11
N VAL A 29 -13.27 -1.42 -1.03
CA VAL A 29 -13.71 -0.01 -1.13
C VAL A 29 -14.93 0.23 -0.24
N LEU A 30 -15.95 -0.62 -0.30
CA LEU A 30 -17.14 -0.50 0.55
C LEU A 30 -16.79 -0.56 2.04
N ALA A 31 -15.91 -1.49 2.43
CA ALA A 31 -15.43 -1.57 3.82
C ALA A 31 -14.68 -0.30 4.25
N SER A 32 -13.90 0.31 3.36
CA SER A 32 -13.19 1.56 3.64
C SER A 32 -14.11 2.78 3.69
N LEU A 33 -15.19 2.78 2.89
CA LEU A 33 -16.20 3.85 2.90
C LEU A 33 -17.10 3.78 4.13
N ASN A 34 -17.37 2.57 4.64
CA ASN A 34 -18.14 2.35 5.86
C ASN A 34 -17.27 2.44 7.13
N ASP A 35 -16.03 2.90 7.00
CA ASP A 35 -15.13 3.10 8.12
C ASP A 35 -15.35 4.49 8.71
N ASP A 36 -15.91 4.55 9.91
CA ASP A 36 -16.19 5.81 10.63
C ASP A 36 -14.92 6.46 11.21
N ARG A 37 -13.73 5.86 11.03
CA ARG A 37 -12.50 6.44 11.54
C ARG A 37 -12.22 7.80 10.87
N PRO A 38 -11.74 8.79 11.64
CA PRO A 38 -11.39 10.08 11.09
C PRO A 38 -10.24 9.94 10.08
N THR A 39 -10.26 10.76 9.04
CA THR A 39 -9.20 10.79 8.04
C THR A 39 -7.89 11.24 8.69
N ALA A 40 -6.84 10.46 8.48
CA ALA A 40 -5.50 10.80 8.95
C ALA A 40 -4.81 11.74 7.94
N SER A 41 -4.05 12.71 8.45
CA SER A 41 -3.19 13.53 7.59
C SER A 41 -2.08 12.69 6.98
N HIS A 42 -1.58 13.12 5.81
CA HIS A 42 -0.44 12.47 5.15
C HIS A 42 0.76 12.30 6.10
N GLU A 43 1.09 13.35 6.87
CA GLU A 43 2.19 13.32 7.84
C GLU A 43 1.99 12.28 8.94
N THR A 44 0.75 12.14 9.44
CA THR A 44 0.39 11.16 10.47
C THR A 44 0.58 9.74 9.95
N VAL A 45 0.08 9.45 8.74
CA VAL A 45 0.23 8.13 8.10
C VAL A 45 1.71 7.81 7.89
N MET A 46 2.49 8.74 7.35
CA MET A 46 3.92 8.53 7.10
C MET A 46 4.72 8.36 8.39
N ALA A 47 4.36 9.07 9.48
CA ALA A 47 4.99 8.88 10.78
C ALA A 47 4.71 7.50 11.36
N GLN A 48 3.48 6.98 11.21
CA GLN A 48 3.13 5.61 11.62
C GLN A 48 3.89 4.57 10.78
N LEU A 49 3.94 4.77 9.46
CA LEU A 49 4.58 3.86 8.52
C LEU A 49 6.09 3.76 8.77
N ARG A 50 6.75 4.87 9.07
CA ARG A 50 8.17 4.90 9.47
C ARG A 50 8.46 4.08 10.72
N LYS A 51 7.54 4.00 11.70
CA LYS A 51 7.71 3.18 12.91
C LYS A 51 7.63 1.68 12.64
N ILE A 52 6.87 1.29 11.61
CA ILE A 52 6.70 -0.11 11.22
C ILE A 52 7.89 -0.56 10.37
N VAL A 53 8.32 0.30 9.44
CA VAL A 53 9.35 0.01 8.44
C VAL A 53 10.76 0.34 8.94
N THR A 54 10.93 0.97 10.11
CA THR A 54 12.27 1.18 10.68
C THR A 54 12.99 -0.16 10.75
N PRO A 55 14.05 -0.35 9.94
CA PRO A 55 14.84 -1.56 10.03
C PRO A 55 15.34 -1.61 11.47
N GLN A 56 15.14 -2.75 12.12
CA GLN A 56 15.83 -3.05 13.36
C GLN A 56 17.31 -3.04 12.97
N THR A 57 17.99 -1.91 13.17
CA THR A 57 19.45 -1.85 13.08
C THR A 57 19.92 -2.62 14.30
N ASP A 58 19.89 -3.94 14.19
CA ASP A 58 20.53 -4.83 15.14
C ASP A 58 21.96 -4.33 15.30
N GLY A 59 22.35 -4.06 16.54
CA GLY A 59 23.61 -3.46 16.95
C GLY A 59 24.85 -4.32 16.66
N HIS A 60 24.90 -5.00 15.53
CA HIS A 60 25.99 -5.88 15.12
C HIS A 60 27.19 -5.13 14.52
N ALA A 61 27.10 -3.80 14.34
CA ALA A 61 28.23 -2.99 13.88
C ALA A 61 29.18 -2.57 15.03
N ALA A 62 28.83 -2.79 16.30
CA ALA A 62 29.66 -2.36 17.43
C ALA A 62 30.61 -3.45 17.96
N ASP A 63 30.49 -4.71 17.50
CA ASP A 63 31.29 -5.84 18.03
C ASP A 63 32.52 -6.19 17.15
N SER A 64 32.64 -5.65 15.95
CA SER A 64 33.73 -6.01 15.01
C SER A 64 34.98 -5.11 15.07
N MET A 65 35.20 -4.36 16.16
CA MET A 65 36.39 -3.51 16.31
C MET A 65 37.11 -3.73 17.66
N GLU A 66 37.29 -5.00 18.06
CA GLU A 66 38.44 -5.37 18.89
C GLU A 66 39.09 -6.64 18.31
N GLY A 67 40.32 -6.48 17.82
CA GLY A 67 41.18 -7.53 17.28
C GLY A 67 42.57 -6.98 17.04
#